data_AF-A0A9W9LY96-F1
#
_entry.id   AF-A0A9W9LY96-F1
#
_cell.length_a   1.000
_cell.length_b   1.000
_cell.length_c   1.000
_cell.angle_alpha   90.00
_cell.angle_beta   90.00
_cell.angle_gamma   90.00
#
_symmetry.space_group_name_H-M   'P 1'
#
loop_
_entity.id
_entity.type
_entity.pdbx_description
1 polymer ?
#
loop_
_entity_poly.entity_id
_entity_poly.type
_entity_poly.pdbx_seq_one_letter_code
_entity_poly.pdbx_strand_id
1 'polypeptide(L)'
;MNTSISPSSKPAVSLAGPTGAFMVELLIWNGSPFKDHWAYFVRSHADPDIGVKIHATGNVRSGFEFEIKRSENLQTTDDIPSTRVPLQWVDANYFDEKAMLHGGEYKIDNAPVCGFERSAYEIKAPGKSLSTISDGSKPGRKVIQRDCQTWIVESADQLRRDNILSNEVVAYLHAIKQ
;
A
#
# COMPACT_ATOMS: atom_id res chain seq x y z
N MET A 1 25.84 -14.10 15.09
CA MET A 1 26.07 -14.04 13.63
C MET A 1 25.15 -12.96 13.09
N ASN A 2 25.68 -11.84 12.61
CA ASN A 2 24.88 -10.77 12.00
C ASN A 2 24.71 -11.09 10.53
N THR A 3 23.58 -11.68 10.16
CA THR A 3 23.15 -11.74 8.76
C THR A 3 22.78 -10.33 8.34
N SER A 4 23.63 -9.70 7.54
CA SER A 4 23.30 -8.46 6.83
C SER A 4 22.25 -8.80 5.79
N ILE A 5 20.97 -8.63 6.13
CA ILE A 5 19.85 -8.78 5.21
C ILE A 5 20.00 -7.69 4.14
N SER A 6 20.04 -8.07 2.87
CA SER A 6 20.03 -7.10 1.77
C SER A 6 18.73 -6.31 1.85
N PRO A 7 18.75 -4.97 1.73
CA PRO A 7 17.51 -4.20 1.78
C PRO A 7 16.53 -4.61 0.66
N SER A 8 16.99 -5.27 -0.41
CA SER A 8 16.13 -5.77 -1.49
C SER A 8 15.57 -7.19 -1.30
N SER A 9 15.98 -7.93 -0.26
CA SER A 9 15.45 -9.28 -0.04
C SER A 9 14.03 -9.21 0.50
N LYS A 10 13.14 -10.04 -0.06
CA LYS A 10 11.75 -10.16 0.41
C LYS A 10 11.72 -10.46 1.91
N PRO A 11 10.82 -9.82 2.68
CA PRO A 11 10.65 -10.12 4.10
C PRO A 11 10.37 -11.61 4.33
N ALA A 12 11.04 -12.21 5.31
CA ALA A 12 10.85 -13.61 5.67
C ALA A 12 9.61 -13.76 6.57
N VAL A 13 8.42 -13.75 5.99
CA VAL A 13 7.16 -13.84 6.74
C VAL A 13 6.65 -15.28 6.81
N SER A 14 6.36 -15.73 8.04
CA SER A 14 5.70 -17.01 8.31
C SER A 14 4.30 -17.08 7.67
N LEU A 15 3.92 -18.26 7.17
CA LEU A 15 2.55 -18.52 6.70
C LEU A 15 1.50 -18.42 7.81
N ALA A 16 1.89 -18.69 9.06
CA ALA A 16 1.02 -18.59 10.23
C ALA A 16 1.43 -17.39 11.09
N GLY A 17 0.46 -16.56 11.45
CA GLY A 17 0.65 -15.38 12.29
C GLY A 17 0.33 -15.63 13.76
N PRO A 18 0.65 -14.67 14.63
CA PRO A 18 0.08 -14.60 15.97
C PRO A 18 -1.45 -14.61 15.93
N THR A 19 -2.09 -15.14 16.97
CA THR A 19 -3.56 -15.19 17.05
C THR A 19 -4.17 -13.80 16.95
N GLY A 20 -5.10 -13.63 16.01
CA GLY A 20 -5.83 -12.38 15.76
C GLY A 20 -5.06 -11.33 14.94
N ALA A 21 -3.79 -11.58 14.63
CA ALA A 21 -3.01 -10.68 13.78
C ALA A 21 -3.45 -10.79 12.31
N PHE A 22 -3.32 -9.69 11.58
CA PHE A 22 -3.67 -9.61 10.17
C PHE A 22 -2.42 -9.66 9.30
N MET A 23 -2.47 -10.44 8.23
CA MET A 23 -1.40 -10.45 7.23
C MET A 23 -1.56 -9.22 6.34
N VAL A 24 -0.51 -8.40 6.29
CA VAL A 24 -0.38 -7.31 5.32
C VAL A 24 0.52 -7.75 4.18
N GLU A 25 0.05 -7.56 2.96
CA GLU A 25 0.76 -7.87 1.73
C GLU A 25 0.93 -6.63 0.86
N LEU A 26 1.97 -6.66 0.02
CA LEU A 26 2.08 -5.81 -1.15
C LEU A 26 1.53 -6.56 -2.36
N LEU A 27 0.53 -5.98 -3.01
CA LEU A 27 0.06 -6.39 -4.31
C LEU A 27 0.81 -5.60 -5.39
N ILE A 28 1.31 -6.30 -6.40
CA ILE A 28 2.05 -5.73 -7.53
C ILE A 28 1.37 -6.15 -8.83
N TRP A 29 1.00 -5.18 -9.65
CA TRP A 29 0.55 -5.40 -11.03
C TRP A 29 1.65 -4.94 -11.99
N ASN A 30 2.03 -5.83 -12.91
CA ASN A 30 3.07 -5.55 -13.91
C ASN A 30 2.64 -4.36 -14.79
N GLY A 31 3.39 -3.26 -14.71
CA GLY A 31 3.09 -2.02 -15.42
C GLY A 31 3.76 -1.88 -16.79
N SER A 32 4.59 -2.85 -17.20
CA SER A 32 5.47 -2.72 -18.37
C SER A 32 4.72 -2.24 -19.63
N PRO A 33 5.22 -1.20 -20.32
CA PRO A 33 6.55 -0.57 -20.19
C PRO A 33 6.66 0.52 -19.11
N PHE A 34 5.61 0.75 -18.32
CA PHE A 34 5.58 1.71 -17.21
C PHE A 34 5.97 1.04 -15.89
N LYS A 35 5.99 1.85 -14.81
CA LYS A 35 6.17 1.35 -13.46
C LYS A 35 4.99 0.49 -13.02
N ASP A 36 5.27 -0.51 -12.19
CA ASP A 36 4.25 -1.37 -11.60
C ASP A 36 3.27 -0.58 -10.75
N HIS A 37 2.01 -1.02 -10.73
CA HIS A 37 1.04 -0.50 -9.78
C HIS A 37 1.15 -1.27 -8.47
N TRP A 38 1.14 -0.56 -7.34
CA TRP A 38 1.26 -1.16 -6.01
C TRP A 38 0.05 -0.82 -5.14
N ALA A 39 -0.33 -1.77 -4.28
CA ALA A 39 -1.35 -1.59 -3.24
C ALA A 39 -0.98 -2.39 -1.99
N TYR A 40 -1.42 -1.91 -0.82
CA TYR A 40 -1.51 -2.80 0.35
C TYR A 40 -2.73 -3.69 0.23
N PHE A 41 -2.62 -4.90 0.77
CA PHE A 41 -3.75 -5.78 0.98
C PHE A 41 -3.72 -6.35 2.39
N VAL A 42 -4.81 -6.15 3.13
CA VAL A 42 -5.01 -6.74 4.45
C VAL A 42 -5.95 -7.93 4.28
N ARG A 43 -5.45 -9.14 4.51
CA ARG A 43 -6.24 -10.37 4.38
C ARG A 43 -7.34 -10.42 5.44
N SER A 44 -8.51 -10.95 5.09
CA SER A 44 -9.46 -11.41 6.09
C SER A 44 -8.96 -12.67 6.80
N HIS A 45 -9.43 -12.93 8.01
CA HIS A 45 -9.16 -14.17 8.73
C HIS A 45 -9.87 -15.38 8.11
N ALA A 46 -11.04 -15.16 7.51
CA ALA A 46 -11.87 -16.22 6.96
C ALA A 46 -11.34 -16.75 5.63
N ASP A 47 -10.83 -15.87 4.77
CA ASP A 47 -10.34 -16.20 3.44
C ASP A 47 -9.13 -15.32 3.08
N PRO A 48 -7.94 -15.90 2.82
CA PRO A 48 -6.75 -15.12 2.47
C PRO A 48 -6.82 -14.41 1.11
N ASP A 49 -7.81 -14.72 0.27
CA ASP A 49 -8.03 -14.08 -1.03
C ASP A 49 -9.09 -12.97 -0.97
N ILE A 50 -9.79 -12.82 0.17
CA ILE A 50 -10.72 -11.73 0.44
C ILE A 50 -10.10 -10.78 1.47
N GLY A 51 -10.18 -9.48 1.22
CA GLY A 51 -9.58 -8.51 2.13
C GLY A 51 -9.83 -7.06 1.77
N VAL A 52 -8.98 -6.19 2.31
CA VAL A 52 -9.03 -4.75 2.07
C VAL A 52 -7.83 -4.35 1.23
N LYS A 53 -8.09 -3.84 0.01
CA LYS A 53 -7.07 -3.26 -0.87
C LYS A 53 -7.00 -1.76 -0.66
N ILE A 54 -5.81 -1.23 -0.37
CA ILE A 54 -5.58 0.19 -0.08
C ILE A 54 -4.48 0.71 -1.01
N HIS A 55 -4.78 1.75 -1.78
CA HIS A 55 -3.82 2.31 -2.73
C HIS A 55 -4.10 3.77 -3.09
N ALA A 56 -3.09 4.40 -3.70
CA ALA A 56 -3.30 5.59 -4.49
C ALA A 56 -3.62 5.18 -5.93
N THR A 57 -4.83 5.46 -6.40
CA THR A 57 -5.31 5.17 -7.76
C THR A 57 -5.33 6.42 -8.61
N GLY A 58 -5.11 6.30 -9.91
CA GLY A 58 -5.10 7.43 -10.84
C GLY A 58 -3.88 7.45 -11.74
N ASN A 59 -3.58 8.62 -12.32
CA ASN A 59 -2.46 8.78 -13.24
C ASN A 59 -1.90 10.20 -13.18
N VAL A 60 -0.76 10.40 -13.82
CA VAL A 60 -0.04 11.69 -13.85
C VAL A 60 -0.86 12.86 -14.39
N ARG A 61 -1.85 12.59 -15.25
CA ARG A 61 -2.68 13.61 -15.89
C ARG A 61 -3.86 14.00 -15.01
N SER A 62 -4.51 13.03 -14.37
CA SER A 62 -5.67 13.26 -13.49
C SER A 62 -5.30 13.53 -12.04
N GLY A 63 -4.06 13.23 -11.63
CA GLY A 63 -3.69 13.09 -10.22
C GLY A 63 -4.05 11.70 -9.70
N PHE A 64 -3.61 11.43 -8.47
CA PHE A 64 -3.91 10.22 -7.74
C PHE A 64 -4.83 10.53 -6.56
N GLU A 65 -5.72 9.59 -6.27
CA GLU A 65 -6.68 9.62 -5.17
C GLU A 65 -6.47 8.42 -4.27
N PHE A 66 -6.68 8.60 -2.97
CA PHE A 66 -6.62 7.51 -2.01
C PHE A 66 -7.92 6.71 -2.09
N GLU A 67 -7.81 5.41 -2.34
CA GLU A 67 -8.93 4.48 -2.49
C GLU A 67 -8.74 3.26 -1.58
N ILE A 68 -9.83 2.87 -0.93
CA ILE A 68 -9.96 1.64 -0.16
C ILE A 68 -11.05 0.78 -0.78
N LYS A 69 -10.70 -0.40 -1.25
CA LYS A 69 -11.67 -1.42 -1.69
C LYS A 69 -11.90 -2.42 -0.56
N ARG A 70 -13.11 -2.40 -0.03
CA ARG A 70 -13.61 -3.26 1.06
C ARG A 70 -14.04 -4.60 0.47
N SER A 71 -13.73 -5.71 1.15
CA SER A 71 -14.09 -7.07 0.71
C SER A 71 -13.72 -7.36 -0.76
N GLU A 72 -12.56 -6.86 -1.18
CA GLU A 72 -11.99 -7.17 -2.49
C GLU A 72 -11.66 -8.67 -2.53
N ASN A 73 -12.18 -9.37 -3.52
CA ASN A 73 -11.89 -10.77 -3.77
C ASN A 73 -10.91 -10.89 -4.94
N LEU A 74 -9.68 -11.33 -4.64
CA LEU A 74 -8.60 -11.42 -5.62
C LEU A 74 -8.78 -12.56 -6.64
N GLN A 75 -9.73 -13.48 -6.44
CA GLN A 75 -10.02 -14.60 -7.36
C GLN A 75 -11.10 -14.26 -8.39
N THR A 76 -11.99 -13.31 -8.08
CA THR A 76 -13.13 -12.97 -8.94
C THR A 76 -13.04 -11.57 -9.54
N THR A 77 -12.06 -10.77 -9.11
CA THR A 77 -11.79 -9.46 -9.67
C THR A 77 -11.10 -9.58 -11.03
N ASP A 78 -11.45 -8.71 -11.97
CA ASP A 78 -10.73 -8.61 -13.25
C ASP A 78 -9.33 -7.98 -13.06
N ASP A 79 -9.06 -7.38 -11.90
CA ASP A 79 -7.84 -6.66 -11.54
C ASP A 79 -6.88 -7.54 -10.71
N ILE A 80 -6.49 -8.70 -11.24
CA ILE A 80 -5.67 -9.70 -10.54
C ILE A 80 -4.19 -9.24 -10.46
N PRO A 81 -3.58 -9.19 -9.25
CA PRO A 81 -2.18 -8.81 -9.12
C PRO A 81 -1.25 -9.87 -9.71
N SER A 82 -0.20 -9.42 -10.40
CA SER A 82 0.84 -10.29 -10.96
C SER A 82 1.71 -10.92 -9.87
N THR A 83 1.84 -10.28 -8.71
CA THR A 83 2.62 -10.78 -7.58
C THR A 83 1.99 -10.33 -6.26
N ARG A 84 2.01 -11.25 -5.28
CA ARG A 84 1.69 -10.97 -3.88
C ARG A 84 2.95 -11.17 -3.05
N VAL A 85 3.33 -10.15 -2.27
CA VAL A 85 4.48 -10.23 -1.36
C VAL A 85 3.97 -10.08 0.07
N PRO A 86 4.03 -11.14 0.90
CA PRO A 86 3.80 -11.02 2.33
C PRO A 86 4.80 -10.02 2.93
N LEU A 87 4.29 -8.97 3.58
CA LEU A 87 5.13 -7.95 4.22
C LEU A 87 5.36 -8.29 5.68
N GLN A 88 4.27 -8.51 6.44
CA GLN A 88 4.33 -8.89 7.86
C GLN A 88 2.94 -9.21 8.41
N TRP A 89 2.93 -9.86 9.58
CA TRP A 89 1.77 -9.92 10.46
C TRP A 89 1.71 -8.66 11.33
N VAL A 90 0.52 -8.06 11.43
CA VAL A 90 0.26 -6.85 12.22
C VAL A 90 -0.75 -7.15 13.31
N ASP A 91 -0.48 -6.64 14.50
CA ASP A 91 -1.30 -6.86 15.68
C ASP A 91 -2.77 -6.43 15.47
N ALA A 92 -3.69 -7.20 16.04
CA ALA A 92 -5.14 -6.99 15.91
C ALA A 92 -5.59 -5.59 16.32
N ASN A 93 -4.90 -4.94 17.26
CA ASN A 93 -5.27 -3.64 17.81
C ASN A 93 -5.28 -2.51 16.76
N TYR A 94 -4.65 -2.71 15.60
CA TYR A 94 -4.67 -1.75 14.50
C TYR A 94 -5.84 -1.93 13.52
N PHE A 95 -6.68 -2.95 13.72
CA PHE A 95 -7.74 -3.34 12.78
C PHE A 95 -9.10 -3.51 13.45
N ASP A 96 -10.16 -3.27 12.67
CA ASP A 96 -11.53 -3.64 12.98
C ASP A 96 -12.07 -4.38 11.77
N GLU A 97 -11.93 -5.71 11.76
CA GLU A 97 -12.27 -6.53 10.59
C GLU A 97 -13.71 -6.35 10.13
N LYS A 98 -14.65 -6.21 11.07
CA LYS A 98 -16.07 -6.05 10.74
C LYS A 98 -16.31 -4.74 9.99
N ALA A 99 -15.72 -3.65 10.47
CA ALA A 99 -15.81 -2.36 9.79
C ALA A 99 -15.05 -2.37 8.45
N MET A 100 -13.86 -2.98 8.45
CA MET A 100 -12.96 -3.08 7.30
C MET A 100 -13.53 -3.87 6.14
N LEU A 101 -14.27 -4.95 6.42
CA LEU A 101 -14.90 -5.79 5.42
C LEU A 101 -16.31 -5.34 5.05
N HIS A 102 -16.85 -4.28 5.66
CA HIS A 102 -18.19 -3.78 5.35
C HIS A 102 -19.26 -4.90 5.36
N GLY A 103 -19.21 -5.80 6.34
CA GLY A 103 -20.14 -6.94 6.41
C GLY A 103 -19.97 -8.00 5.31
N GLY A 104 -18.86 -7.99 4.57
CA GLY A 104 -18.58 -8.89 3.45
C GLY A 104 -19.01 -8.32 2.09
N GLU A 105 -19.62 -7.14 2.05
CA GLU A 105 -20.07 -6.53 0.80
C GLU A 105 -18.95 -5.68 0.18
N TYR A 106 -18.74 -5.87 -1.13
CA TYR A 106 -17.77 -5.08 -1.87
C TYR A 106 -18.18 -3.61 -1.90
N LYS A 107 -17.25 -2.72 -1.53
CA LYS A 107 -17.46 -1.28 -1.54
C LYS A 107 -16.16 -0.54 -1.82
N ILE A 108 -16.24 0.48 -2.66
CA ILE A 108 -15.17 1.48 -2.80
C ILE A 108 -15.42 2.59 -1.79
N ASP A 109 -14.40 2.90 -0.99
CA ASP A 109 -14.41 3.90 0.07
C ASP A 109 -13.15 4.76 0.02
N ASN A 110 -13.14 5.87 0.74
CA ASN A 110 -12.00 6.75 0.92
C ASN A 110 -11.79 7.14 2.39
N ALA A 111 -12.70 6.74 3.29
CA ALA A 111 -12.61 7.03 4.71
C ALA A 111 -11.97 5.86 5.48
N PRO A 112 -10.94 6.11 6.30
CA PRO A 112 -10.32 5.07 7.13
C PRO A 112 -11.24 4.67 8.29
N VAL A 113 -11.36 3.37 8.55
CA VAL A 113 -12.18 2.80 9.64
C VAL A 113 -11.34 2.14 10.73
N CYS A 114 -10.04 1.93 10.52
CA CYS A 114 -9.13 1.32 11.49
C CYS A 114 -7.82 2.10 11.67
N GLY A 115 -6.96 1.64 12.59
CA GLY A 115 -5.68 2.28 12.90
C GLY A 115 -4.68 2.24 11.74
N PHE A 116 -4.57 1.09 11.07
CA PHE A 116 -3.72 0.94 9.89
C PHE A 116 -4.10 1.93 8.78
N GLU A 117 -5.38 1.97 8.43
CA GLU A 117 -5.90 2.87 7.38
C GLU A 117 -5.72 4.34 7.75
N ARG A 118 -5.98 4.69 9.02
CA ARG A 118 -5.83 6.07 9.49
C ARG A 118 -4.38 6.54 9.37
N SER A 119 -3.42 5.73 9.78
CA SER A 119 -1.99 6.03 9.66
C SER A 119 -1.58 6.18 8.19
N ALA A 120 -1.99 5.25 7.32
CA ALA A 120 -1.71 5.36 5.89
C ALA A 120 -2.36 6.60 5.24
N TYR A 121 -3.57 6.98 5.67
CA TYR A 121 -4.32 8.14 5.17
C TYR A 121 -3.67 9.49 5.48
N GLU A 122 -2.81 9.58 6.50
CA GLU A 122 -2.06 10.81 6.80
C GLU A 122 -1.14 11.22 5.64
N ILE A 123 -0.68 10.23 4.86
CA ILE A 123 0.09 10.49 3.66
C ILE A 123 -0.86 10.78 2.50
N LYS A 124 -0.91 12.07 2.14
CA LYS A 124 -1.73 12.54 1.03
C LYS A 124 -1.35 11.83 -0.27
N ALA A 125 -2.37 11.32 -0.96
CA ALA A 125 -2.22 10.82 -2.31
C ALA A 125 -1.59 11.90 -3.21
N PRO A 126 -0.74 11.51 -4.18
CA PRO A 126 -0.13 12.43 -5.12
C PRO A 126 -1.17 13.30 -5.86
N GLY A 127 -1.27 14.58 -5.51
CA GLY A 127 -2.17 15.51 -6.21
C GLY A 127 -1.77 15.77 -7.66
N LYS A 128 -2.66 16.41 -8.43
CA LYS A 128 -2.37 16.85 -9.80
C LYS A 128 -1.08 17.66 -9.84
N SER A 129 -0.15 17.26 -10.70
CA SER A 129 0.97 18.11 -11.11
C SER A 129 0.41 19.33 -11.84
N LEU A 130 0.09 20.40 -11.12
CA LEU A 130 -0.20 21.69 -11.73
C LEU A 130 1.11 22.24 -12.30
N SER A 131 1.42 21.89 -13.54
CA SER A 131 2.25 22.73 -14.39
C SER A 131 1.44 23.98 -14.74
N THR A 132 1.33 24.94 -13.83
CA THR A 132 0.97 26.31 -14.22
C THR A 132 2.16 26.87 -15.01
N ILE A 133 2.05 26.84 -16.33
CA ILE A 133 2.85 27.68 -17.20
C ILE A 133 2.34 29.11 -16.97
N SER A 134 2.94 29.82 -16.01
CA SER A 134 2.98 31.29 -16.03
C SER A 134 4.28 31.75 -15.36
N ASP A 135 5.09 32.40 -16.19
CA ASP A 135 6.19 33.31 -15.92
C ASP A 135 7.47 32.82 -15.22
N GLY A 136 8.54 32.80 -16.03
CA GLY A 136 9.92 32.91 -15.55
C GLY A 136 10.63 31.58 -15.31
N SER A 137 10.97 30.88 -16.41
CA SER A 137 11.78 29.67 -16.44
C SER A 137 13.11 29.81 -15.70
N LYS A 138 13.18 29.30 -14.46
CA LYS A 138 14.43 28.82 -13.86
C LYS A 138 14.62 27.35 -14.26
N PRO A 139 15.62 27.01 -15.08
CA PRO A 139 15.89 25.62 -15.42
C PRO A 139 16.46 24.92 -14.18
N GLY A 140 15.83 23.84 -13.72
CA GLY A 140 16.50 22.89 -12.81
C GLY A 140 15.70 22.26 -11.67
N ARG A 141 14.43 22.61 -11.42
CA ARG A 141 13.67 21.89 -10.38
C ARG A 141 13.11 20.59 -10.98
N LYS A 142 13.83 19.47 -10.80
CA LYS A 142 13.28 18.12 -11.05
C LYS A 142 11.97 17.99 -10.26
N VAL A 143 10.85 17.98 -10.97
CA VAL A 143 9.56 17.62 -10.38
C VAL A 143 9.62 16.11 -10.13
N ILE A 144 9.73 15.71 -8.86
CA ILE A 144 9.60 14.30 -8.51
C ILE A 144 8.13 13.94 -8.73
N GLN A 145 7.86 13.21 -9.79
CA GLN A 145 6.52 12.69 -10.06
C GLN A 145 6.16 11.69 -8.96
N ARG A 146 5.21 12.07 -8.11
CA ARG A 146 4.68 11.20 -7.07
C ARG A 146 3.63 10.27 -7.69
N ASP A 147 3.77 8.97 -7.47
CA ASP A 147 2.94 7.89 -8.01
C ASP A 147 2.47 6.92 -6.90
N CYS A 148 1.80 5.83 -7.25
CA CYS A 148 1.32 4.83 -6.30
C CYS A 148 2.45 4.19 -5.49
N GLN A 149 3.60 3.89 -6.11
CA GLN A 149 4.77 3.34 -5.39
C GLN A 149 5.35 4.36 -4.40
N THR A 150 5.40 5.63 -4.80
CA THR A 150 5.80 6.72 -3.90
C THR A 150 4.86 6.85 -2.71
N TRP A 151 3.55 6.73 -2.93
CA TRP A 151 2.57 6.74 -1.85
C TRP A 151 2.75 5.53 -0.91
N ILE A 152 2.97 4.32 -1.44
CA ILE A 152 3.24 3.13 -0.62
C ILE A 152 4.47 3.32 0.24
N VAL A 153 5.58 3.78 -0.33
CA VAL A 153 6.83 3.97 0.41
C VAL A 153 6.71 5.03 1.50
N GLU A 154 6.07 6.17 1.21
CA GLU A 154 5.89 7.22 2.22
C GLU A 154 4.86 6.85 3.30
N SER A 155 3.79 6.14 2.94
CA SER A 155 2.85 5.60 3.93
C SER A 155 3.49 4.50 4.76
N ALA A 156 4.42 3.71 4.21
CA ALA A 156 5.20 2.75 4.99
C ALA A 156 6.06 3.45 6.05
N ASP A 157 6.70 4.57 5.69
CA ASP A 157 7.45 5.39 6.64
C ASP A 157 6.56 5.90 7.79
N GLN A 158 5.32 6.30 7.48
CA GLN A 158 4.33 6.72 8.49
C GLN A 158 3.87 5.56 9.37
N LEU A 159 3.47 4.43 8.78
CA LEU A 159 3.08 3.23 9.51
C LEU A 159 4.19 2.76 10.45
N ARG A 160 5.46 2.91 10.07
CA ARG A 160 6.61 2.61 10.91
C ARG A 160 6.78 3.60 12.07
N ARG A 161 6.53 4.91 11.86
CA ARG A 161 6.51 5.90 12.95
C ARG A 161 5.44 5.57 13.99
N ASP A 162 4.32 5.03 13.53
CA ASP A 162 3.19 4.62 14.38
C ASP A 162 3.35 3.21 14.96
N ASN A 163 4.51 2.57 14.78
CA ASN A 163 4.83 1.21 15.24
C ASN A 163 3.92 0.10 14.67
N ILE A 164 3.42 0.31 13.45
CA ILE A 164 2.57 -0.63 12.71
C ILE A 164 3.45 -1.49 11.79
N LEU A 165 4.31 -0.88 10.98
CA LEU A 165 5.29 -1.60 10.13
C LEU A 165 6.69 -1.65 10.75
N SER A 166 7.40 -2.77 10.55
CA SER A 166 8.79 -2.90 10.96
C SER A 166 9.75 -2.13 10.04
N ASN A 167 10.94 -1.81 10.55
CA ASN A 167 11.99 -1.18 9.74
C ASN A 167 12.42 -2.05 8.53
N GLU A 168 12.34 -3.38 8.65
CA GLU A 168 12.69 -4.31 7.57
C GLU A 168 11.72 -4.17 6.39
N VAL A 169 10.41 -4.13 6.66
CA VAL A 169 9.39 -3.93 5.63
C VAL A 169 9.58 -2.60 4.92
N VAL A 170 9.81 -1.53 5.69
CA VAL A 170 10.05 -0.20 5.11
C VAL A 170 11.29 -0.20 4.22
N ALA A 171 12.41 -0.75 4.70
CA ALA A 171 13.65 -0.84 3.92
C ALA A 171 13.44 -1.63 2.62
N TYR A 172 12.69 -2.73 2.67
CA TYR A 172 12.31 -3.51 1.50
C TYR A 172 11.54 -2.70 0.47
N LEU A 173 10.46 -2.02 0.89
CA LEU A 173 9.63 -1.21 -0.01
C LEU A 173 10.42 -0.08 -0.68
N HIS A 174 11.32 0.59 0.06
CA HIS A 174 12.22 1.59 -0.52
C HIS A 174 13.18 0.97 -1.54
N ALA A 175 13.70 -0.23 -1.27
CA ALA A 175 14.70 -0.89 -2.12
C ALA A 175 14.13 -1.40 -3.45
N ILE A 176 12.86 -1.81 -3.48
CA ILE A 176 12.21 -2.37 -4.69
C ILE A 176 11.43 -1.33 -5.51
N LYS A 177 11.36 -0.07 -5.05
CA LYS A 177 10.67 1.01 -5.77
C LYS A 177 11.38 1.34 -7.09
N GLN A 178 10.61 1.51 -8.16
CA GLN A 178 11.04 1.85 -9.52
C GLN A 178 11.05 3.36 -9.78
#